data_AF-A0A0F9FYV4-F1
#
_entry.id   AF-A0A0F9FYV4-F1
#
_cell.length_a   1.000
_cell.length_b   1.000
_cell.length_c   1.000
_cell.angle_alpha   90.00
_cell.angle_beta   90.00
_cell.angle_gamma   90.00
#
_symmetry.space_group_name_H-M   'P 1'
#
loop_
_entity.id
_entity.type
_entity.pdbx_description
1 polymer ?
#
loop_
_entity_poly.entity_id
_entity_poly.type
_entity_poly.pdbx_seq_one_letter_code
_entity_poly.pdbx_strand_id
1 'polypeptide(L)' 'HHVKVRVIEAGLAGCALLEMKQAPTRKWIPKELLFQYRNIKEAAEIIRSAEIEDKASALGTYVRENYSPQRIYESILAQL' A
#
# COMPACT_ATOMS: atom_id res chain seq x y z
N HIS A 1 -1.93 12.64 -6.53
CA HIS A 1 -1.99 12.87 -5.08
C HIS A 1 -3.01 11.98 -4.37
N HIS A 2 -4.29 11.94 -4.77
CA HIS A 2 -5.34 11.16 -4.07
C HIS A 2 -5.09 9.64 -3.95
N VAL A 3 -4.52 8.99 -4.97
CA VAL A 3 -4.23 7.53 -4.93
C VAL A 3 -3.22 7.20 -3.83
N LYS A 4 -2.19 8.03 -3.64
CA LYS A 4 -1.17 7.83 -2.61
C LYS A 4 -1.78 7.90 -1.19
N VAL A 5 -2.71 8.82 -0.96
CA VAL A 5 -3.36 9.01 0.35
C VAL A 5 -4.20 7.79 0.73
N ARG A 6 -5.05 7.28 -0.17
CA ARG A 6 -5.89 6.10 0.11
C ARG A 6 -5.09 4.87 0.48
N VAL A 7 -3.93 4.69 -0.14
CA VAL A 7 -3.04 3.55 0.12
C VAL A 7 -2.41 3.67 1.51
N ILE A 8 -2.01 4.89 1.90
CA ILE A 8 -1.50 5.18 3.24
C ILE A 8 -2.60 4.95 4.29
N GLU A 9 -3.80 5.46 4.06
CA GLU A 9 -4.95 5.27 4.95
C GLU A 9 -5.28 3.78 5.15
N ALA A 10 -5.29 3.00 4.06
CA ALA A 10 -5.51 1.55 4.13
C ALA A 10 -4.44 0.84 4.99
N GLY A 11 -3.16 1.18 4.82
CA GLY A 11 -2.09 0.63 5.65
C GLY A 11 -2.22 1.02 7.13
N LEU A 12 -2.57 2.28 7.43
CA LEU A 12 -2.79 2.74 8.79
C LEU A 12 -4.00 2.05 9.45
N ALA A 13 -5.04 1.75 8.68
CA ALA A 13 -6.22 1.02 9.12
C ALA A 13 -5.99 -0.50 9.29
N GLY A 14 -4.78 -0.99 8.99
CA GLY A 14 -4.47 -2.42 9.09
C GLY A 14 -5.18 -3.26 8.03
N CYS A 15 -5.41 -2.69 6.84
CA CYS A 15 -5.99 -3.41 5.72
C CYS A 15 -4.91 -3.91 4.75
N ALA A 16 -5.17 -5.05 4.10
CA ALA A 16 -4.44 -5.41 2.89
C ALA A 16 -5.02 -4.67 1.67
N LEU A 17 -4.19 -4.40 0.66
CA LEU A 17 -4.63 -3.68 -0.54
C LEU A 17 -4.60 -4.59 -1.77
N LEU A 18 -5.75 -4.67 -2.47
CA LEU A 18 -5.88 -5.27 -3.79
C LEU A 18 -5.79 -4.17 -4.85
N GLU A 19 -4.85 -4.29 -5.77
CA GLU A 19 -4.47 -3.21 -6.68
C GLU A 19 -4.20 -3.72 -8.11
N MET A 20 -4.55 -2.93 -9.13
CA MET A 20 -4.24 -3.29 -10.50
C MET A 20 -2.73 -3.23 -10.76
N LYS A 21 -2.17 -4.19 -11.51
CA LYS A 21 -0.72 -4.21 -11.84
C LYS A 21 -0.21 -2.94 -12.53
N GLN A 22 -1.08 -2.25 -13.27
CA GLN A 22 -0.76 -0.99 -13.96
C GLN A 22 -0.94 0.27 -13.09
N ALA A 23 -1.48 0.13 -11.88
CA ALA A 23 -1.72 1.26 -11.00
C ALA A 23 -0.41 1.94 -10.61
N PRO A 24 -0.43 3.27 -10.41
CA PRO A 24 0.77 4.01 -10.03
C PRO A 24 1.24 3.71 -8.59
N THR A 25 0.46 2.94 -7.82
CA THR A 25 0.71 2.58 -6.41
C THR A 25 2.10 1.99 -6.16
N ARG A 26 2.62 1.25 -7.14
CA ARG A 26 3.99 0.69 -7.14
C ARG A 26 5.12 1.73 -7.07
N LYS A 27 4.83 3.02 -7.33
CA LYS A 27 5.80 4.12 -7.19
C LYS A 27 6.03 4.51 -5.72
N TRP A 28 5.16 4.07 -4.81
CA TRP A 28 5.18 4.46 -3.40
C TRP A 28 5.26 3.24 -2.50
N ILE A 29 4.55 2.17 -2.84
CA ILE A 29 4.51 0.92 -2.06
C ILE A 29 5.19 -0.21 -2.87
N PRO A 30 6.06 -1.01 -2.25
CA PRO A 30 6.59 -2.22 -2.86
C PRO A 30 5.47 -3.16 -3.30
N LYS A 31 5.58 -3.72 -4.51
CA LYS A 31 4.54 -4.58 -5.11
C LYS A 31 4.28 -5.85 -4.29
N GLU A 32 5.28 -6.29 -3.52
CA GLU A 32 5.24 -7.46 -2.65
C GLU A 32 4.25 -7.29 -1.50
N LEU A 33 4.03 -6.04 -1.06
CA LEU A 33 3.08 -5.69 -0.01
C LEU A 33 1.63 -5.59 -0.52
N LEU A 34 1.41 -5.77 -1.82
CA LEU A 34 0.13 -5.59 -2.47
C LEU A 34 -0.37 -6.92 -3.03
N PHE A 35 -1.68 -7.14 -2.99
CA PHE A 35 -2.31 -8.11 -3.89
C PHE A 35 -2.46 -7.45 -5.26
N GLN A 36 -1.96 -8.10 -6.31
CA GLN A 36 -1.93 -7.50 -7.65
C GLN A 36 -2.72 -8.31 -8.67
N TYR A 37 -3.61 -7.65 -9.41
CA TYR A 37 -4.43 -8.28 -10.44
C TYR A 37 -4.33 -7.54 -11.79
N ARG A 38 -4.58 -8.24 -12.90
CA ARG A 38 -4.65 -7.70 -14.27
C ARG A 38 -6.07 -7.53 -14.76
N ASN A 39 -6.98 -8.38 -14.28
CA ASN A 39 -8.38 -8.43 -14.70
C ASN A 39 -9.27 -8.93 -13.57
N ILE A 40 -10.58 -8.84 -13.79
CA ILE A 40 -11.61 -9.20 -12.79
C ILE A 40 -11.50 -10.67 -12.37
N LYS A 41 -11.13 -11.58 -13.28
CA LYS A 41 -11.00 -13.00 -12.97
C LYS A 41 -9.87 -13.25 -11.96
N GLU A 42 -8.69 -12.66 -12.20
CA GLU A 42 -7.54 -12.74 -11.29
C GLU A 42 -7.86 -12.08 -9.93
N ALA A 43 -8.58 -10.95 -9.92
CA ALA A 43 -9.03 -10.32 -8.69
C ALA A 43 -9.92 -11.25 -7.85
N ALA A 44 -10.90 -11.90 -8.50
CA ALA A 44 -11.81 -12.83 -7.84
C ALA A 44 -11.10 -14.10 -7.33
N GLU A 45 -10.11 -14.60 -8.06
CA GLU A 45 -9.27 -15.71 -7.60
C GLU A 45 -8.48 -15.32 -6.34
N ILE A 46 -7.83 -14.15 -6.34
CA ILE A 46 -7.10 -13.65 -5.18
C ILE A 46 -8.02 -13.45 -3.98
N ILE A 47 -9.18 -12.81 -4.13
CA ILE A 47 -10.11 -12.57 -3.03
C ILE A 47 -10.54 -13.88 -2.35
N ARG A 48 -10.63 -14.97 -3.10
CA ARG A 48 -11.05 -16.28 -2.58
C ARG A 48 -9.96 -17.04 -1.83
N SER A 49 -8.69 -16.77 -2.09
CA SER A 49 -7.56 -17.55 -1.55
C SER A 49 -6.53 -16.70 -0.80
N ALA A 50 -6.78 -15.40 -0.62
CA ALA A 50 -5.83 -14.49 -0.01
C ALA A 50 -5.71 -14.72 1.50
N GLU A 51 -4.47 -14.96 1.95
CA GLU A 51 -4.07 -14.79 3.35
C GLU A 51 -3.87 -13.30 3.64
N ILE A 52 -4.88 -12.67 4.25
CA ILE A 52 -4.97 -11.20 4.37
C ILE A 52 -4.04 -10.65 5.45
N GLU A 53 -3.91 -11.36 6.58
CA GLU A 53 -3.29 -10.85 7.81
C GLU A 53 -1.82 -10.46 7.60
N ASP A 54 -1.04 -11.33 6.96
CA ASP A 54 0.38 -11.08 6.71
C ASP A 54 0.60 -9.84 5.83
N LYS A 55 -0.20 -9.68 4.77
CA LYS A 55 -0.08 -8.50 3.89
C LYS A 55 -0.57 -7.23 4.55
N ALA A 56 -1.65 -7.30 5.32
CA ALA A 56 -2.17 -6.17 6.07
C ALA A 56 -1.13 -5.67 7.09
N SER A 57 -0.52 -6.60 7.83
CA SER A 57 0.54 -6.33 8.79
C SER A 57 1.76 -5.70 8.11
N ALA A 58 2.26 -6.32 7.03
CA ALA A 58 3.43 -5.83 6.30
C ALA A 58 3.21 -4.44 5.68
N LEU A 59 2.03 -4.21 5.07
CA LEU A 59 1.67 -2.89 4.54
C LEU A 59 1.59 -1.84 5.66
N GLY A 60 0.96 -2.17 6.78
CA GLY A 60 0.84 -1.26 7.92
C GLY A 60 2.20 -0.88 8.51
N THR A 61 3.12 -1.84 8.65
CA THR A 61 4.50 -1.59 9.09
C THR A 61 5.22 -0.65 8.13
N TYR A 62 5.23 -0.97 6.84
CA TYR A 62 5.87 -0.13 5.82
C TYR A 62 5.33 1.30 5.83
N VAL A 63 4.00 1.47 5.94
CA VAL A 63 3.38 2.79 5.96
C VAL A 63 3.82 3.60 7.18
N ARG A 64 3.84 3.00 8.38
CA ARG A 64 4.28 3.70 9.60
C ARG A 64 5.75 4.10 9.56
N GLU A 65 6.61 3.27 8.96
CA GLU A 65 8.04 3.53 8.85
C GLU A 65 8.40 4.63 7.85
N ASN A 66 7.62 4.77 6.77
CA ASN A 66 7.95 5.61 5.60
C ASN A 66 7.05 6.85 5.45
N TYR A 67 5.84 6.83 6.02
CA TYR A 67 4.86 7.92 5.89
C TYR A 67 4.38 8.48 7.23
N SER A 68 5.19 8.34 8.29
CA SER A 68 4.91 9.04 9.55
C SER A 68 4.97 10.56 9.34
N PRO A 69 4.20 11.36 10.12
CA PRO A 69 4.31 12.82 10.08
C PRO A 69 5.75 13.31 10.27
N GLN A 70 6.50 12.65 11.18
CA GLN A 70 7.91 12.95 11.41
C GLN A 70 8.76 12.81 10.14
N ARG A 71 8.68 11.68 9.44
CA ARG A 71 9.41 11.45 8.17
C ARG A 71 9.06 12.48 7.11
N ILE A 72 7.78 12.87 7.03
CA ILE A 72 7.30 13.87 6.09
C ILE A 72 7.92 15.24 6.40
N TYR A 73 7.92 15.65 7.67
CA TYR A 73 8.53 16.91 8.09
C TYR A 73 10.05 16.91 7.90
N GLU A 74 10.73 15.82 8.26
CA GLU A 74 12.17 15.66 8.00
C GLU A 74 12.50 15.81 6.50
N SER A 75 11.69 15.22 5.62
CA SER A 75 11.88 15.35 4.16
C SER A 75 11.66 16.76 3.64
N ILE A 76 10.80 17.56 4.27
CA ILE A 76 10.59 18.98 3.91
C ILE A 76 11.78 19.80 4.40
N LEU A 77 12.19 19.60 5.65
CA LEU A 77 13.32 20.31 6.25
C LEU A 77 14.64 20.03 5.52
N ALA A 78 14.84 18.82 5.00
CA ALA A 78 16.03 18.46 4.21
C ALA A 78 16.12 19.15 2.83
N GLN A 79 15.07 19.87 2.40
CA GLN A 79 15.06 20.63 1.15
C GLN A 79 15.34 22.13 1.36
N LEU A 80 15.49 22.57 2.61
CA LEU A 80 15.89 23.93 2.99
C LEU A 80 17.42 24.03 3.06
#